data_AF-A0A1M6DY63-F1
#
_entry.id   AF-A0A1M6DY63-F1
#
_cell.length_a   1.000
_cell.length_b   1.000
_cell.length_c   1.000
_cell.angle_alpha   90.00
_cell.angle_beta   90.00
_cell.angle_gamma   90.00
#
_symmetry.space_group_name_H-M   'P 1'
#
loop_
_entity.id
_entity.type
_entity.pdbx_description
1 polymer ?
#
loop_
_entity_poly.entity_id
_entity_poly.type
_entity_poly.pdbx_seq_one_letter_code
_entity_poly.pdbx_strand_id
1 'polypeptide(L)' 'MSENERIIANTNATMSMENMPLMEEDKKRIKECLEGKISFQLAVENLVKKYMSKQVM' A
#
# COMPACT_ATOMS: atom_id res chain seq x y z
N MET A 1 18.65 -5.28 -3.58
CA MET A 1 17.40 -4.60 -3.20
C MET A 1 17.21 -3.42 -4.12
N SER A 2 16.08 -3.34 -4.82
CA SER A 2 15.75 -2.19 -5.67
C SER A 2 15.37 -0.96 -4.83
N GLU A 3 15.35 0.22 -5.45
CA GLU A 3 14.90 1.45 -4.79
C GLU A 3 13.45 1.32 -4.29
N ASN A 4 12.57 0.72 -5.10
CA ASN A 4 11.18 0.47 -4.74
C ASN A 4 11.05 -0.48 -3.52
N GLU A 5 11.87 -1.53 -3.46
CA GLU A 5 11.91 -2.43 -2.31
C GLU A 5 12.38 -1.70 -1.04
N ARG A 6 13.33 -0.76 -1.17
CA ARG A 6 13.81 0.06 -0.05
C ARG A 6 12.72 1.00 0.47
N ILE A 7 11.96 1.62 -0.42
CA ILE A 7 10.81 2.47 -0.05
C ILE A 7 9.79 1.63 0.73
N ILE A 8 9.40 0.47 0.23
CA ILE A 8 8.42 -0.40 0.90
C ILE A 8 8.93 -0.87 2.27
N ALA A 9 10.20 -1.27 2.36
CA ALA A 9 10.81 -1.71 3.62
C ALA A 9 10.84 -0.60 4.68
N ASN A 10 11.23 0.62 4.29
CA ASN A 10 11.27 1.77 5.20
C ASN A 10 9.87 2.17 5.68
N THR A 11 8.89 2.20 4.78
CA THR A 11 7.50 2.49 5.14
C THR A 11 6.95 1.41 6.08
N ASN A 12 7.19 0.13 5.79
CA ASN A 12 6.77 -0.96 6.67
C ASN A 12 7.44 -0.88 8.05
N ALA A 13 8.74 -0.59 8.11
CA ALA A 13 9.46 -0.43 9.38
C ALA A 13 8.86 0.69 10.23
N THR A 14 8.53 1.84 9.61
CA THR A 14 7.89 2.98 10.29
C THR A 14 6.52 2.59 10.84
N MET A 15 5.70 1.95 10.02
CA MET A 15 4.35 1.50 10.40
C MET A 15 4.40 0.41 11.49
N SER A 16 5.38 -0.50 11.44
CA SER A 16 5.61 -1.51 12.47
C SER A 16 6.00 -0.91 13.83
N MET A 17 6.72 0.22 13.87
CA MET A 17 7.02 0.91 15.13
C MET A 17 5.75 1.36 15.85
N GLU A 18 4.71 1.70 15.09
CA GLU A 18 3.39 2.07 15.60
C GLU A 18 2.46 0.86 15.81
N ASN A 19 2.99 -0.38 15.79
CA ASN A 19 2.23 -1.64 15.84
C ASN A 19 1.20 -1.81 14.70
N MET A 20 1.41 -1.17 13.55
CA MET A 20 0.53 -1.23 12.39
C MET A 20 1.26 -1.69 11.13
N PRO A 21 1.92 -2.87 11.11
CA PRO A 21 2.70 -3.31 9.95
C PRO A 21 1.85 -3.36 8.67
N LEU A 22 2.47 -3.06 7.52
CA LEU A 22 1.80 -3.15 6.24
C LEU A 22 1.43 -4.60 5.93
N MET A 23 0.19 -4.82 5.46
CA MET A 23 -0.22 -6.13 4.96
C MET A 23 0.43 -6.39 3.60
N GLU A 24 0.53 -7.67 3.20
CA GLU A 24 1.10 -8.04 1.90
C GLU A 24 0.35 -7.41 0.71
N GLU A 25 -0.96 -7.24 0.85
CA GLU A 25 -1.79 -6.53 -0.14
C GLU A 25 -1.42 -5.04 -0.28
N ASP A 26 -1.02 -4.39 0.81
CA ASP A 26 -0.60 -2.98 0.78
C ASP A 26 0.77 -2.86 0.14
N LYS A 27 1.69 -3.76 0.49
CA LYS A 27 3.03 -3.85 -0.14
C LYS A 27 2.90 -4.07 -1.65
N LYS A 28 2.01 -4.95 -2.08
CA LYS A 28 1.72 -5.20 -3.50
C LYS A 28 1.18 -3.94 -4.20
N ARG A 29 0.21 -3.25 -3.60
CA ARG A 29 -0.37 -2.02 -4.16
C ARG A 29 0.68 -0.91 -4.29
N ILE A 30 1.50 -0.71 -3.26
CA ILE A 30 2.60 0.26 -3.28
C ILE A 30 3.58 -0.09 -4.40
N LYS A 31 3.95 -1.37 -4.55
CA LYS A 31 4.84 -1.83 -5.62
C LYS A 31 4.27 -1.55 -7.00
N GLU A 32 3.00 -1.87 -7.26
CA GLU A 32 2.35 -1.59 -8.54
C GLU A 32 2.29 -0.09 -8.86
N CYS A 33 2.10 0.75 -7.83
CA CYS A 33 2.14 2.20 -7.97
C CYS A 33 3.54 2.72 -8.30
N LEU A 34 4.58 2.22 -7.62
CA LEU A 34 5.98 2.60 -7.86
C LEU A 34 6.52 2.11 -9.20
N GLU A 35 6.02 0.98 -9.70
CA GLU A 35 6.34 0.45 -11.03
C GLU A 35 5.54 1.13 -12.16
N GLY A 36 4.64 2.07 -11.85
CA GLY A 36 3.81 2.77 -12.82
C GLY A 36 2.71 1.91 -13.46
N LYS A 37 2.42 0.73 -12.92
CA LYS A 37 1.33 -0.15 -13.39
C LYS A 37 -0.05 0.43 -13.09
N ILE A 38 -0.14 1.20 -12.00
CA ILE A 38 -1.32 1.98 -11.63
C ILE A 38 -0.89 3.40 -11.25
N SER A 39 -1.76 4.39 -11.46
CA SER A 39 -1.53 5.74 -10.98
C SER A 39 -1.77 5.82 -9.47
N PHE A 40 -1.15 6.80 -8.82
CA PHE A 40 -1.39 7.09 -7.40
C PHE A 40 -2.89 7.35 -7.12
N GLN A 41 -3.55 8.13 -8.00
CA GLN A 41 -4.97 8.42 -7.90
C GLN A 41 -5.82 7.13 -7.93
N LEU A 42 -5.53 6.21 -8.86
CA LEU A 42 -6.25 4.94 -8.97
C LEU A 42 -6.00 4.04 -7.75
N ALA A 43 -4.77 4.04 -7.20
CA ALA A 43 -4.45 3.31 -5.98
C ALA A 43 -5.29 3.81 -4.79
N VAL A 44 -5.46 5.13 -4.65
CA VAL A 44 -6.29 5.76 -3.60
C VAL A 44 -7.77 5.42 -3.81
N GLU A 45 -8.29 5.55 -5.04
CA GLU A 45 -9.68 5.20 -5.33
C GLU A 45 -10.00 3.74 -5.01
N ASN A 46 -9.08 2.83 -5.34
CA ASN A 46 -9.23 1.40 -5.03
C ASN A 46 -9.23 1.13 -3.53
N LEU A 47 -8.41 1.86 -2.75
CA LEU A 47 -8.43 1.80 -1.30
C LEU A 47 -9.78 2.28 -0.75
N VAL A 48 -10.24 3.46 -1.18
CA VAL A 48 -11.53 4.01 -0.74
C VAL A 48 -12.66 3.03 -1.04
N LYS A 49 -12.75 2.51 -2.27
CA LYS A 49 -13.76 1.52 -2.66
C LYS A 49 -13.72 0.29 -1.77
N LYS A 50 -12.54 -0.28 -1.53
CA LYS A 50 -12.38 -1.50 -0.70
C LYS A 50 -12.94 -1.31 0.71
N TYR A 51 -12.64 -0.19 1.35
CA TYR A 51 -13.08 0.06 2.73
C TYR A 51 -14.52 0.58 2.83
N MET A 52 -14.98 1.35 1.84
CA MET A 52 -16.39 1.77 1.74
C MET A 52 -17.32 0.58 1.49
N SER A 53 -16.93 -0.37 0.63
CA SER A 53 -17.72 -1.59 0.38
C SER A 53 -17.70 -2.57 1.56
N LYS A 54 -16.67 -2.53 2.40
CA LYS A 54 -16.58 -3.34 3.63
C LYS A 54 -17.43 -2.82 4.79
N GLN A 55 -17.87 -1.56 4.76
CA GLN A 55 -18.70 -0.98 5.83
C GLN A 55 -20.20 -1.27 5.67
N VAL A 56 -20.62 -1.90 4.57
CA VAL A 56 -22.00 -2.35 4.34
C VAL A 56 -22.07 -3.88 4.42
N MET A 57 -21.74 -4.45 5.58
CA MET A 57 -22.10 -5.82 5.98
C MET A 57 -22.22 -5.89 7.50
#